data_AF-A0A2D9H7V8-F1
#
_entry.id   AF-A0A2D9H7V8-F1
#
_cell.length_a   1.000
_cell.length_b   1.000
_cell.length_c   1.000
_cell.angle_alpha   90.00
_cell.angle_beta   90.00
_cell.angle_gamma   90.00
#
_symmetry.space_group_name_H-M   'P 1'
#
loop_
_entity.id
_entity.type
_entity.pdbx_description
1 polymer ?
#
loop_
_entity_poly.entity_id
_entity_poly.type
_entity_poly.pdbx_seq_one_letter_code
_entity_poly.pdbx_strand_id
1 'polypeptide(L)' 'MSRLTITLPPAQQLVDGKLTGSTDGATYPILDPATGQEIGVAPDSTAADVDA' A
#
# COMPACT_ATOMS: atom_id res chain seq x y z
N MET A 1 -21.52 -12.58 14.08
CA MET A 1 -20.72 -11.41 14.52
C MET A 1 -20.66 -10.45 13.36
N SER A 2 -21.09 -9.19 13.53
CA SER A 2 -20.99 -8.18 12.46
C SER A 2 -19.55 -7.67 12.39
N ARG A 3 -18.93 -7.68 11.21
CA ARG A 3 -17.58 -7.17 10.98
C ARG A 3 -17.70 -5.66 10.72
N LEU A 4 -17.02 -4.83 11.51
CA LEU A 4 -16.92 -3.40 11.22
C LEU A 4 -16.11 -3.20 9.94
N THR A 5 -16.67 -2.44 8.99
CA THR A 5 -15.94 -2.00 7.79
C THR A 5 -15.29 -0.65 8.11
N ILE A 6 -13.95 -0.65 8.16
CA ILE A 6 -13.15 0.57 8.31
C ILE A 6 -12.56 0.89 6.94
N THR A 7 -12.77 2.12 6.45
CA THR A 7 -12.06 2.64 5.28
C THR A 7 -10.82 3.39 5.75
N LEU A 8 -9.65 2.96 5.31
CA LEU A 8 -8.37 3.59 5.58
C LEU A 8 -7.85 4.24 4.29
N PRO A 9 -7.08 5.33 4.36
CA PRO A 9 -6.35 5.82 3.20
C PRO A 9 -5.42 4.71 2.66
N PRO A 10 -5.10 4.73 1.35
CA PRO A 10 -4.16 3.79 0.76
C PRO A 10 -2.82 3.80 1.51
N ALA A 11 -2.14 2.64 1.54
CA ALA A 11 -0.80 2.56 2.07
C ALA A 11 0.15 3.45 1.23
N GLN A 12 1.18 3.99 1.88
CA GLN A 12 2.18 4.86 1.26
C GLN A 12 3.57 4.48 1.78
N GLN A 13 4.60 4.77 1.00
CA GLN A 13 6.00 4.70 1.45
C GLN A 13 6.27 5.88 2.38
N LEU A 14 7.20 5.70 3.32
CA LEU A 14 7.72 6.78 4.14
C LEU A 14 9.18 7.04 3.73
N VAL A 15 9.39 8.11 2.98
CA VAL A 15 10.71 8.52 2.45
C VAL A 15 10.95 9.97 2.88
N ASP A 16 12.11 10.26 3.47
CA ASP A 16 12.46 11.60 3.99
C ASP A 16 11.39 12.23 4.90
N GLY A 17 10.74 11.40 5.73
CA GLY A 17 9.70 11.85 6.64
C GLY A 17 8.38 12.26 5.96
N LYS A 18 8.20 11.94 4.67
CA LYS A 18 6.98 12.21 3.90
C LYS A 18 6.34 10.91 3.44
N LEU A 19 5.01 10.90 3.43
CA LEU A 19 4.25 9.81 2.82
C LEU A 19 4.11 10.05 1.32
N THR A 20 4.56 9.08 0.53
CA THR A 20 4.56 9.15 -0.94
C THR A 20 4.10 7.85 -1.57
N GLY A 21 3.66 7.91 -2.84
CA GLY A 21 3.54 6.72 -3.68
C GLY A 21 4.88 6.36 -4.34
N SER A 22 4.87 5.29 -5.14
CA SER A 22 6.03 4.87 -5.94
C SER A 22 6.35 5.95 -6.97
N THR A 23 7.63 6.11 -7.29
CA THR A 23 8.14 7.09 -8.25
C THR A 23 7.53 6.89 -9.64
N ASP A 24 7.25 5.64 -10.02
CA ASP A 24 6.59 5.28 -11.29
C ASP A 24 5.06 5.13 -11.16
N GLY A 25 4.51 5.33 -9.96
CA GLY A 25 3.10 5.18 -9.65
C GLY A 25 2.59 3.73 -9.60
N ALA A 26 3.48 2.74 -9.70
CA ALA A 26 3.09 1.33 -9.64
C ALA A 26 2.55 0.96 -8.25
N THR A 27 1.63 -0.01 -8.23
CA THR A 27 0.98 -0.51 -7.00
C THR A 27 0.73 -2.01 -7.09
N TYR A 28 0.62 -2.67 -5.94
CA TYR A 28 0.23 -4.07 -5.82
C TYR A 28 -0.89 -4.25 -4.76
N PRO A 29 -1.74 -5.29 -4.89
CA PRO A 29 -2.82 -5.54 -3.95
C PRO A 29 -2.29 -6.09 -2.62
N ILE A 30 -2.88 -5.63 -1.52
CA ILE A 30 -2.73 -6.23 -0.20
C ILE A 30 -3.84 -7.26 -0.05
N LEU A 31 -3.46 -8.52 0.12
CA LEU A 31 -4.41 -9.64 0.22
C LEU A 31 -4.53 -10.13 1.66
N ASP A 32 -5.76 -10.43 2.10
CA ASP A 32 -6.02 -11.20 3.32
C ASP A 32 -5.62 -12.67 3.07
N PRO A 33 -4.60 -13.21 3.75
CA PRO A 33 -4.11 -14.57 3.50
C PRO A 33 -5.13 -15.66 3.88
N ALA A 34 -6.13 -15.36 4.71
CA ALA A 34 -7.16 -16.32 5.08
C ALA A 34 -8.21 -16.51 3.98
N THR A 35 -8.40 -15.52 3.10
CA THR A 35 -9.52 -15.48 2.15
C THR A 35 -9.11 -15.18 0.72
N GLY A 36 -7.90 -14.66 0.50
CA GLY A 36 -7.44 -14.12 -0.78
C GLY A 36 -8.12 -12.80 -1.17
N GLN A 37 -8.97 -12.20 -0.32
CA GLN A 37 -9.62 -10.94 -0.63
C GLN A 37 -8.63 -9.78 -0.60
N GLU A 38 -8.75 -8.86 -1.56
CA GLU A 38 -8.04 -7.59 -1.54
C GLU A 38 -8.60 -6.70 -0.42
N ILE A 39 -7.71 -6.19 0.42
CA ILE A 39 -8.03 -5.32 1.56
C ILE A 39 -7.38 -3.93 1.46
N GLY A 40 -6.66 -3.66 0.38
CA GLY A 40 -6.02 -2.39 0.09
C GLY A 40 -5.00 -2.50 -1.03
N VAL A 41 -4.34 -1.39 -1.35
CA VAL A 41 -3.22 -1.31 -2.31
C VAL A 41 -2.01 -0.66 -1.66
N ALA A 42 -0.83 -1.11 -2.03
CA ALA A 42 0.45 -0.54 -1.60
C ALA A 42 1.26 -0.08 -2.82
N PRO A 43 2.14 0.93 -2.67
CA PRO A 43 3.09 1.30 -3.71
C PRO A 43 4.07 0.16 -4.02
N ASP A 44 4.32 -0.08 -5.31
CA ASP A 44 5.30 -1.07 -5.79
C ASP A 44 6.62 -0.36 -6.07
N SER A 45 7.46 -0.24 -5.03
CA SER A 45 8.71 0.52 -5.10
C SER A 45 9.70 -0.05 -6.12
N THR A 46 10.33 0.84 -6.85
CA THR A 46 11.43 0.53 -7.75
C THR A 46 12.79 0.83 -7.11
N ALA A 47 13.89 0.55 -7.82
CA ALA A 47 15.23 0.96 -7.39
C ALA A 47 15.35 2.49 -7.19
N ALA A 48 14.64 3.29 -7.98
CA ALA A 48 14.65 4.75 -7.84
C ALA A 48 14.06 5.21 -6.50
N ASP A 49 13.08 4.49 -5.97
CA ASP A 49 12.49 4.76 -4.66
C ASP A 49 13.39 4.36 -3.50
N VAL A 50 14.30 3.40 -3.72
CA VAL A 50 15.30 2.98 -2.72
C VAL A 50 16.42 4.01 -2.62
N ASP A 51 16.76 4.66 -3.73
CA ASP A 51 17.82 5.67 -3.82
C ASP A 51 17.37 7.07 -3.38
N ALA A 52 16.07 7.29 -3.16
CA ALA A 52 15.46 8.57 -2.77
C ALA A 52 15.66 8.87 -1.28
#